data_AF-A0A9W7F224-F1
#
_entry.id   AF-A0A9W7F224-F1
#
_cell.length_a   1.000
_cell.length_b   1.000
_cell.length_c   1.000
_cell.angle_alpha   90.00
_cell.angle_beta   90.00
_cell.angle_gamma   90.00
#
_symmetry.space_group_name_H-M   'P 1'
#
loop_
_entity.id
_entity.type
_entity.pdbx_description
1 polymer ?
#
loop_
_entity_poly.entity_id
_entity_poly.type
_entity_poly.pdbx_seq_one_letter_code
_entity_poly.pdbx_strand_id
1 'polypeptide(L)'
;MGWNTWCTNDLCGLVDHCSEHLVKSVVDAMKSSGLVDLGYEYINLDDCWADHSRTDEGRLQPSPLFPSGMAHLADYIHSAGMKLGLYTCVGTKTCKYNRPGSYGHFDVDAQTFAEWGVDFIKADFCSRPDNAPTALELYTEFSAQLNATNHPMLFSLCEWGVDDVWEWGGDVGQMFRIQMDHLPLWQFPPKAQGVGYGQGVSNIIEWMGDLQPSKYTRQFAYLDPDFLMTLMLEDSSWHNKTVMDYVDSKTAFSFWALWSSPLIFATDPRDMSDAKKSILMNAEIIAVNQDRLFTAGDRILKDNDNSCFQVWTKPLQNGDVAVIFYYPGEADEGCNLQIRWDEILSSSPVHVRDLWAHEDLIEQDSANHSVHLQAHEVKMLRLTF
;
A
#
# COMPACT_ATOMS: atom_id res chain seq x y z
N MET A 1 1.88 3.61 -8.36
CA MET A 1 1.47 4.30 -7.11
C MET A 1 0.08 4.88 -7.35
N GLY A 2 -0.72 5.13 -6.32
CA GLY A 2 -2.08 5.61 -6.56
C GLY A 2 -2.86 5.93 -5.30
N TRP A 3 -4.18 5.95 -5.45
CA TRP A 3 -5.13 6.24 -4.39
C TRP A 3 -6.28 5.22 -4.40
N ASN A 4 -6.81 4.91 -3.22
CA ASN A 4 -7.97 4.02 -3.06
C ASN A 4 -9.10 4.70 -2.27
N THR A 5 -10.35 4.47 -2.67
CA THR A 5 -11.54 5.13 -2.09
C THR A 5 -11.91 4.65 -0.68
N TRP A 6 -11.48 3.46 -0.23
CA TRP A 6 -12.03 2.73 0.92
C TRP A 6 -12.05 3.56 2.22
N CYS A 7 -10.90 4.14 2.56
CA CYS A 7 -10.70 4.85 3.82
C CYS A 7 -10.82 6.37 3.69
N THR A 8 -11.26 6.87 2.53
CA THR A 8 -11.47 8.29 2.37
C THR A 8 -12.79 8.67 3.02
N ASN A 9 -12.74 9.62 3.96
CA ASN A 9 -13.91 10.15 4.66
C ASN A 9 -15.02 10.44 3.64
N ASP A 10 -16.22 9.92 3.92
CA ASP A 10 -17.43 10.06 3.11
C ASP A 10 -17.48 9.36 1.74
N LEU A 11 -16.48 8.56 1.33
CA LEU A 11 -16.53 7.89 0.01
C LEU A 11 -16.96 6.43 0.07
N CYS A 12 -16.45 5.62 1.00
CA CYS A 12 -16.73 4.18 1.02
C CYS A 12 -16.99 3.60 2.43
N GLY A 13 -17.06 4.46 3.46
CA GLY A 13 -17.24 4.08 4.88
C GLY A 13 -18.56 3.37 5.21
N LEU A 14 -19.06 3.38 6.45
CA LEU A 14 -20.26 2.61 6.87
C LEU A 14 -21.54 2.84 6.01
N VAL A 15 -21.54 3.83 5.13
CA VAL A 15 -22.61 4.14 4.17
C VAL A 15 -22.04 4.22 2.75
N ASP A 16 -22.81 3.75 1.77
CA ASP A 16 -22.46 3.78 0.34
C ASP A 16 -22.60 5.19 -0.24
N HIS A 17 -21.47 5.86 -0.43
CA HIS A 17 -21.40 7.25 -0.90
C HIS A 17 -20.46 7.44 -2.09
N CYS A 18 -19.88 6.36 -2.62
CA CYS A 18 -18.95 6.45 -3.73
C CYS A 18 -19.75 6.80 -4.98
N SER A 19 -19.45 7.95 -5.59
CA SER A 19 -20.18 8.45 -6.76
C SER A 19 -19.24 8.96 -7.82
N GLU A 20 -19.71 8.97 -9.06
CA GLU A 20 -18.95 9.46 -10.21
C GLU A 20 -18.47 10.90 -10.01
N HIS A 21 -19.31 11.78 -9.45
CA HIS A 21 -18.93 13.17 -9.21
C HIS A 21 -17.77 13.28 -8.22
N LEU A 22 -17.80 12.50 -7.14
CA LEU A 22 -16.74 12.49 -6.13
C LEU A 22 -15.44 11.94 -6.69
N VAL A 23 -15.48 10.83 -7.45
CA VAL A 23 -14.29 10.27 -8.10
C VAL A 23 -13.66 11.27 -9.07
N LYS A 24 -14.47 11.97 -9.87
CA LYS A 24 -13.99 13.03 -10.77
C LYS A 24 -13.33 14.18 -10.01
N SER A 25 -13.88 14.58 -8.85
CA SER A 25 -13.25 15.61 -8.01
C SER A 25 -11.89 15.19 -7.44
N VAL A 26 -11.71 13.91 -7.12
CA VAL A 26 -10.43 13.34 -6.68
C VAL A 26 -9.41 13.32 -7.82
N VAL A 27 -9.83 12.87 -9.01
CA VAL A 27 -9.03 12.90 -10.25
C VAL A 27 -8.49 14.30 -10.51
N ASP A 28 -9.37 15.32 -10.47
CA ASP A 28 -8.97 16.70 -10.70
C ASP A 28 -7.99 17.21 -9.65
N ALA A 29 -8.21 16.87 -8.38
CA ALA A 29 -7.33 17.28 -7.29
C ALA A 29 -5.95 16.61 -7.35
N MET A 30 -5.88 15.30 -7.61
CA MET A 30 -4.61 14.59 -7.75
C MET A 30 -3.80 15.14 -8.94
N LYS A 31 -4.47 15.47 -10.04
CA LYS A 31 -3.82 16.14 -11.18
C LYS A 31 -3.32 17.54 -10.81
N SER A 32 -4.14 18.36 -10.17
CA SER A 32 -3.77 19.75 -9.84
C SER A 32 -2.71 19.88 -8.73
N SER A 33 -2.61 18.88 -7.85
CA SER A 33 -1.67 18.89 -6.72
C SER A 33 -0.25 18.48 -7.11
N GLY A 34 -0.05 17.91 -8.30
CA GLY A 34 1.24 17.38 -8.76
C GLY A 34 1.53 15.94 -8.32
N LEU A 35 0.57 15.26 -7.67
CA LEU A 35 0.71 13.84 -7.34
C LEU A 35 0.89 12.98 -8.60
N VAL A 36 0.15 13.28 -9.67
CA VAL A 36 0.26 12.54 -10.94
C VAL A 36 1.66 12.66 -11.53
N ASP A 37 2.29 13.84 -11.44
CA ASP A 37 3.66 14.07 -11.94
C ASP A 37 4.72 13.27 -11.17
N LEU A 38 4.41 12.85 -9.93
CA LEU A 38 5.24 11.98 -9.10
C LEU A 38 4.94 10.48 -9.29
N GLY A 39 4.00 10.12 -10.17
CA GLY A 39 3.67 8.73 -10.50
C GLY A 39 2.49 8.13 -9.75
N TYR A 40 1.70 8.94 -9.02
CA TYR A 40 0.42 8.51 -8.47
C TYR A 40 -0.65 8.50 -9.57
N GLU A 41 -0.74 7.38 -10.28
CA GLU A 41 -1.56 7.28 -11.50
C GLU A 41 -2.79 6.37 -11.37
N TYR A 42 -2.88 5.53 -10.34
CA TYR A 42 -4.04 4.63 -10.16
C TYR A 42 -5.13 5.27 -9.30
N ILE A 43 -6.37 5.28 -9.80
CA ILE A 43 -7.59 5.66 -9.09
C ILE A 43 -8.39 4.38 -8.85
N ASN A 44 -8.22 3.79 -7.68
CA ASN A 44 -8.81 2.50 -7.34
C ASN A 44 -10.10 2.70 -6.56
N LEU A 45 -11.24 2.35 -7.17
CA LEU A 45 -12.53 2.29 -6.50
C LEU A 45 -12.61 0.95 -5.79
N ASP A 46 -12.63 1.00 -4.46
CA ASP A 46 -12.79 -0.17 -3.62
C ASP A 46 -14.24 -0.69 -3.66
N ASP A 47 -14.64 -1.57 -2.72
CA ASP A 47 -16.03 -2.00 -2.63
C ASP A 47 -16.99 -0.79 -2.62
N CYS A 48 -18.27 -1.02 -2.95
CA CYS A 48 -19.35 -0.03 -3.13
C CYS A 48 -19.56 0.55 -4.53
N TRP A 49 -18.65 0.35 -5.50
CA TRP A 49 -18.86 0.88 -6.85
C TRP A 49 -19.99 0.16 -7.62
N ALA A 50 -20.15 -1.15 -7.39
CA ALA A 50 -21.10 -2.00 -8.09
C ALA A 50 -22.53 -1.89 -7.52
N ASP A 51 -23.52 -2.19 -8.35
CA ASP A 51 -24.89 -2.43 -7.91
C ASP A 51 -24.97 -3.72 -7.08
N HIS A 52 -26.06 -3.90 -6.34
CA HIS A 52 -26.32 -5.05 -5.47
C HIS A 52 -26.72 -6.30 -6.25
N SER A 53 -27.08 -6.15 -7.52
CA SER A 53 -27.42 -7.25 -8.43
C SER A 53 -26.59 -7.22 -9.70
N ARG A 54 -26.43 -8.40 -10.30
CA ARG A 54 -26.01 -8.53 -11.69
C ARG A 54 -27.16 -8.17 -12.62
N THR A 55 -26.84 -7.85 -13.87
CA THR A 55 -27.82 -7.75 -14.97
C THR A 55 -28.51 -9.11 -15.21
N ASP A 56 -29.58 -9.12 -16.01
CA ASP A 56 -30.28 -10.36 -16.39
C ASP A 56 -29.34 -11.33 -17.15
N GLU A 57 -28.33 -10.80 -17.85
CA GLU A 57 -27.28 -11.56 -18.52
C GLU A 57 -26.15 -12.03 -17.58
N GLY A 58 -26.26 -11.78 -16.27
CA GLY A 58 -25.29 -12.20 -15.26
C GLY A 58 -24.02 -11.34 -15.18
N ARG A 59 -24.00 -10.15 -15.81
CA ARG A 59 -22.86 -9.23 -15.77
C ARG A 59 -22.89 -8.31 -14.56
N LEU A 60 -21.72 -7.94 -14.04
CA LEU A 60 -21.60 -6.82 -13.11
C LEU A 60 -22.13 -5.53 -13.73
N GLN A 61 -22.70 -4.66 -12.91
CA GLN A 61 -23.16 -3.34 -13.31
C GLN A 61 -22.81 -2.31 -12.24
N PRO A 62 -22.53 -1.06 -12.61
CA PRO A 62 -22.25 -0.01 -11.65
C PRO A 62 -23.49 0.39 -10.87
N SER A 63 -23.30 0.87 -9.64
CA SER A 63 -24.34 1.51 -8.84
C SER A 63 -24.96 2.72 -9.58
N PRO A 64 -26.25 3.06 -9.36
CA PRO A 64 -26.86 4.28 -9.88
C PRO A 64 -26.13 5.59 -9.52
N LEU A 65 -25.20 5.55 -8.55
CA LEU A 65 -24.29 6.65 -8.22
C LEU A 65 -23.25 6.94 -9.32
N PHE A 66 -23.15 6.08 -10.34
CA PHE A 66 -22.33 6.24 -11.53
C PHE A 66 -23.18 6.30 -12.80
N PRO A 67 -23.93 7.40 -12.99
CA PRO A 67 -24.98 7.49 -14.01
C PRO A 67 -24.46 7.42 -15.45
N SER A 68 -23.17 7.68 -15.70
CA SER A 68 -22.57 7.51 -17.03
C SER A 68 -21.96 6.13 -17.28
N GLY A 69 -21.90 5.27 -16.25
CA GLY A 69 -21.28 3.95 -16.31
C GLY A 69 -19.75 3.97 -16.17
N MET A 70 -19.17 2.79 -15.93
CA MET A 70 -17.73 2.66 -15.66
C MET A 70 -16.86 2.99 -16.88
N ALA A 71 -17.28 2.62 -18.09
CA ALA A 71 -16.52 2.93 -19.31
C ALA A 71 -16.29 4.43 -19.50
N HIS A 72 -17.33 5.24 -19.30
CA HIS A 72 -17.22 6.70 -19.42
C HIS A 72 -16.41 7.31 -18.27
N LEU A 73 -16.46 6.72 -17.07
CA LEU A 73 -15.58 7.11 -15.97
C LEU A 73 -14.11 6.77 -16.28
N ALA A 74 -13.83 5.60 -16.86
CA ALA A 74 -12.50 5.21 -17.30
C ALA A 74 -11.96 6.19 -18.35
N ASP A 75 -12.75 6.52 -19.38
CA ASP A 75 -12.39 7.52 -20.40
C ASP A 75 -11.99 8.87 -19.76
N TYR A 76 -12.74 9.32 -18.75
CA TYR A 76 -12.42 10.54 -18.00
C TYR A 76 -11.08 10.43 -17.28
N ILE A 77 -10.86 9.34 -16.53
CA ILE A 77 -9.63 9.07 -15.77
C ILE A 77 -8.41 8.96 -16.72
N HIS A 78 -8.56 8.25 -17.83
CA HIS A 78 -7.53 8.11 -18.87
C HIS A 78 -7.19 9.44 -19.53
N SER A 79 -8.19 10.29 -19.80
CA SER A 79 -7.96 11.65 -20.34
C SER A 79 -7.15 12.54 -19.38
N ALA A 80 -7.16 12.21 -18.09
CA ALA A 80 -6.35 12.86 -17.08
C ALA A 80 -4.93 12.28 -16.93
N GLY A 81 -4.59 11.23 -17.68
CA GLY A 81 -3.30 10.53 -17.60
C GLY A 81 -3.22 9.50 -16.49
N MET A 82 -4.36 9.14 -15.89
CA MET A 82 -4.48 8.16 -14.80
C MET A 82 -5.10 6.86 -15.29
N LYS A 83 -5.23 5.89 -14.39
CA LYS A 83 -5.70 4.52 -14.62
C LYS A 83 -6.85 4.19 -13.67
N LEU A 84 -7.90 3.55 -14.17
CA LEU A 84 -9.04 3.14 -13.35
C LEU A 84 -8.76 1.76 -12.75
N GLY A 85 -8.91 1.64 -11.44
CA GLY A 85 -8.97 0.34 -10.76
C GLY A 85 -10.33 0.06 -10.18
N LEU A 86 -10.76 -1.20 -10.24
CA LEU A 86 -11.98 -1.68 -9.59
C LEU A 86 -11.69 -2.80 -8.60
N TYR A 87 -12.59 -2.93 -7.64
CA TYR A 87 -12.60 -3.99 -6.65
C TYR A 87 -13.60 -5.10 -7.02
N THR A 88 -13.24 -6.34 -6.73
CA THR A 88 -14.14 -7.48 -6.67
C THR A 88 -13.68 -8.46 -5.59
N CYS A 89 -14.29 -9.62 -5.52
CA CYS A 89 -13.95 -10.70 -4.60
C CYS A 89 -13.97 -12.05 -5.33
N VAL A 90 -13.04 -12.96 -5.04
CA VAL A 90 -13.05 -14.34 -5.56
C VAL A 90 -14.04 -15.25 -4.84
N GLY A 91 -14.84 -14.71 -3.92
CA GLY A 91 -16.03 -15.36 -3.38
C GLY A 91 -17.32 -14.92 -4.06
N THR A 92 -18.44 -15.39 -3.53
CA THR A 92 -19.78 -15.17 -4.12
C THR A 92 -20.32 -13.75 -3.90
N LYS A 93 -19.81 -13.06 -2.88
CA LYS A 93 -20.16 -11.68 -2.51
C LYS A 93 -18.93 -10.93 -2.04
N THR A 94 -18.94 -9.62 -2.20
CA THR A 94 -17.90 -8.74 -1.66
C THR A 94 -17.90 -8.70 -0.13
N CYS A 95 -16.84 -8.14 0.47
CA CYS A 95 -16.70 -8.06 1.93
C CYS A 95 -17.75 -7.17 2.61
N LYS A 96 -18.25 -6.12 1.95
CA LYS A 96 -19.35 -5.31 2.50
C LYS A 96 -20.72 -5.98 2.43
N TYR A 97 -20.76 -7.25 2.00
CA TYR A 97 -21.96 -8.05 1.76
C TYR A 97 -22.90 -7.39 0.72
N ASN A 98 -23.86 -8.17 0.23
CA ASN A 98 -24.94 -7.70 -0.68
C ASN A 98 -24.51 -7.14 -2.05
N ARG A 99 -23.25 -7.25 -2.45
CA ARG A 99 -22.83 -7.08 -3.85
C ARG A 99 -22.27 -8.39 -4.40
N PRO A 100 -22.47 -8.67 -5.70
CA PRO A 100 -21.92 -9.85 -6.33
C PRO A 100 -20.39 -9.83 -6.31
N GLY A 101 -19.79 -10.92 -5.85
CA GLY A 101 -18.39 -11.24 -6.14
C GLY A 101 -18.27 -11.99 -7.46
N SER A 102 -17.04 -12.29 -7.88
CA SER A 102 -16.73 -12.88 -9.19
C SER A 102 -16.66 -14.42 -9.20
N TYR A 103 -16.82 -15.09 -8.06
CA TYR A 103 -16.84 -16.56 -8.03
C TYR A 103 -17.91 -17.13 -8.98
N GLY A 104 -17.47 -18.01 -9.91
CA GLY A 104 -18.33 -18.61 -10.94
C GLY A 104 -18.63 -17.71 -12.14
N HIS A 105 -18.05 -16.51 -12.19
CA HIS A 105 -18.24 -15.50 -13.24
C HIS A 105 -16.91 -14.85 -13.70
N PHE A 106 -15.76 -15.48 -13.43
CA PHE A 106 -14.45 -14.87 -13.69
C PHE A 106 -14.24 -14.47 -15.15
N ASP A 107 -14.74 -15.26 -16.10
CA ASP A 107 -14.67 -14.98 -17.54
C ASP A 107 -15.52 -13.75 -17.91
N VAL A 108 -16.79 -13.73 -17.52
CA VAL A 108 -17.73 -12.65 -17.81
C VAL A 108 -17.30 -11.35 -17.14
N ASP A 109 -16.83 -11.42 -15.89
CA ASP A 109 -16.40 -10.25 -15.14
C ASP A 109 -15.09 -9.68 -15.71
N ALA A 110 -14.12 -10.54 -16.07
CA ALA A 110 -12.91 -10.10 -16.75
C ALA A 110 -13.21 -9.37 -18.06
N GLN A 111 -14.10 -9.92 -18.90
CA GLN A 111 -14.52 -9.23 -20.13
C GLN A 111 -15.26 -7.92 -19.83
N THR A 112 -16.08 -7.89 -18.78
CA THR A 112 -16.76 -6.67 -18.36
C THR A 112 -15.77 -5.57 -17.98
N PHE A 113 -14.73 -5.91 -17.22
CA PHE A 113 -13.69 -4.95 -16.85
C PHE A 113 -12.88 -4.45 -18.05
N ALA A 114 -12.50 -5.35 -18.96
CA ALA A 114 -11.80 -4.99 -20.18
C ALA A 114 -12.63 -4.09 -21.11
N GLU A 115 -13.92 -4.39 -21.28
CA GLU A 115 -14.85 -3.56 -22.07
C GLU A 115 -15.05 -2.17 -21.47
N TRP A 116 -14.95 -2.04 -20.15
CA TRP A 116 -14.98 -0.74 -19.46
C TRP A 116 -13.62 -0.02 -19.42
N GLY A 117 -12.54 -0.62 -19.90
CA GLY A 117 -11.21 -0.02 -19.88
C GLY A 117 -10.60 0.08 -18.47
N VAL A 118 -10.86 -0.91 -17.61
CA VAL A 118 -10.29 -0.98 -16.26
C VAL A 118 -8.85 -1.48 -16.33
N ASP A 119 -7.92 -0.79 -15.66
CA ASP A 119 -6.47 -1.06 -15.70
C ASP A 119 -5.95 -1.82 -14.48
N PHE A 120 -6.75 -1.95 -13.42
CA PHE A 120 -6.35 -2.53 -12.14
C PHE A 120 -7.52 -3.27 -11.50
N ILE A 121 -7.28 -4.49 -10.99
CA ILE A 121 -8.28 -5.28 -10.27
C ILE A 121 -7.74 -5.65 -8.90
N LYS A 122 -8.38 -5.15 -7.83
CA LYS A 122 -8.25 -5.70 -6.47
C LYS A 122 -9.25 -6.83 -6.32
N ALA A 123 -8.79 -8.04 -6.03
CA ALA A 123 -9.65 -9.18 -5.78
C ALA A 123 -9.50 -9.66 -4.34
N ASP A 124 -10.58 -9.53 -3.58
CA ASP A 124 -10.68 -9.89 -2.17
C ASP A 124 -11.10 -11.36 -1.96
N PHE A 125 -11.15 -11.82 -0.71
CA PHE A 125 -11.30 -13.24 -0.37
C PHE A 125 -12.51 -13.58 0.55
N CYS A 126 -13.43 -12.64 0.73
CA CYS A 126 -14.67 -12.83 1.49
C CYS A 126 -15.69 -13.79 0.84
N SER A 127 -16.67 -14.25 1.62
CA SER A 127 -17.86 -15.00 1.14
C SER A 127 -17.55 -16.20 0.22
N ARG A 128 -16.45 -16.90 0.49
CA ARG A 128 -16.09 -18.16 -0.16
C ARG A 128 -17.11 -19.25 0.17
N PRO A 129 -17.52 -20.10 -0.79
CA PRO A 129 -18.33 -21.27 -0.49
C PRO A 129 -17.55 -22.28 0.37
N ASP A 130 -18.26 -23.10 1.16
CA ASP A 130 -17.65 -24.05 2.12
C ASP A 130 -16.65 -25.03 1.48
N ASN A 131 -16.83 -25.37 0.21
CA ASN A 131 -15.95 -26.25 -0.57
C ASN A 131 -15.23 -25.48 -1.70
N ALA A 132 -14.96 -24.19 -1.51
CA ALA A 132 -14.23 -23.42 -2.51
C ALA A 132 -12.82 -24.00 -2.72
N PRO A 133 -12.28 -23.91 -3.95
CA PRO A 133 -10.87 -24.16 -4.21
C PRO A 133 -9.95 -23.33 -3.29
N THR A 134 -8.67 -23.67 -3.27
CA THR A 134 -7.62 -22.93 -2.55
C THR A 134 -7.50 -21.48 -3.05
N ALA A 135 -6.84 -20.60 -2.28
CA ALA A 135 -6.55 -19.25 -2.74
C ALA A 135 -5.82 -19.27 -4.09
N LEU A 136 -4.73 -20.04 -4.17
CA LEU A 136 -3.93 -20.20 -5.37
C LEU A 136 -4.79 -20.59 -6.59
N GLU A 137 -5.67 -21.59 -6.48
CA GLU A 137 -6.53 -22.03 -7.59
C GLU A 137 -7.48 -20.92 -8.05
N LEU A 138 -8.17 -20.24 -7.12
CA LEU A 138 -9.12 -19.18 -7.43
C LEU A 138 -8.44 -17.98 -8.12
N TYR A 139 -7.33 -17.51 -7.56
CA TYR A 139 -6.60 -16.39 -8.15
C TYR A 139 -5.94 -16.78 -9.48
N THR A 140 -5.46 -18.02 -9.63
CA THR A 140 -4.90 -18.52 -10.91
C THR A 140 -5.96 -18.55 -11.99
N GLU A 141 -7.16 -19.07 -11.68
CA GLU A 141 -8.26 -19.10 -12.63
C GLU A 141 -8.65 -17.68 -13.06
N PHE A 142 -8.79 -16.76 -12.10
CA PHE A 142 -9.18 -15.40 -12.42
C PHE A 142 -8.10 -14.63 -13.19
N SER A 143 -6.82 -14.79 -12.81
CA SER A 143 -5.68 -14.23 -13.54
C SER A 143 -5.67 -14.69 -15.00
N ALA A 144 -5.94 -15.97 -15.26
CA ALA A 144 -6.05 -16.51 -16.61
C ALA A 144 -7.19 -15.84 -17.41
N GLN A 145 -8.35 -15.58 -16.79
CA GLN A 145 -9.45 -14.88 -17.44
C GLN A 145 -9.14 -13.41 -17.73
N LEU A 146 -8.51 -12.69 -16.78
CA LEU A 146 -8.04 -11.33 -17.00
C LEU A 146 -7.07 -11.26 -18.18
N ASN A 147 -6.11 -12.18 -18.26
CA ASN A 147 -5.16 -12.24 -19.37
C ASN A 147 -5.84 -12.57 -20.72
N ALA A 148 -6.87 -13.43 -20.71
CA ALA A 148 -7.61 -13.82 -21.92
C ALA A 148 -8.35 -12.64 -22.61
N THR A 149 -8.58 -11.54 -21.90
CA THR A 149 -9.18 -10.32 -22.47
C THR A 149 -8.25 -9.58 -23.43
N ASN A 150 -6.93 -9.80 -23.35
CA ASN A 150 -5.89 -9.00 -24.00
C ASN A 150 -5.90 -7.50 -23.62
N HIS A 151 -6.57 -7.13 -22.53
CA HIS A 151 -6.51 -5.82 -21.92
C HIS A 151 -5.61 -5.89 -20.68
N PRO A 152 -4.44 -5.21 -20.65
CA PRO A 152 -3.54 -5.27 -19.51
C PRO A 152 -4.20 -4.72 -18.24
N MET A 153 -4.35 -5.58 -17.23
CA MET A 153 -4.89 -5.25 -15.92
C MET A 153 -3.90 -5.66 -14.85
N LEU A 154 -3.48 -4.73 -13.99
CA LEU A 154 -2.70 -5.05 -12.80
C LEU A 154 -3.59 -5.83 -11.83
N PHE A 155 -3.19 -7.05 -11.49
CA PHE A 155 -3.94 -7.91 -10.59
C PHE A 155 -3.37 -7.88 -9.17
N SER A 156 -4.21 -7.41 -8.23
CA SER A 156 -3.90 -7.24 -6.81
C SER A 156 -4.68 -8.25 -5.99
N LEU A 157 -3.99 -9.21 -5.38
CA LEU A 157 -4.57 -10.28 -4.58
C LEU A 157 -4.80 -9.80 -3.14
N CYS A 158 -5.96 -10.10 -2.55
CA CYS A 158 -6.31 -9.67 -1.21
C CYS A 158 -6.95 -10.83 -0.42
N GLU A 159 -6.11 -11.80 -0.03
CA GLU A 159 -6.49 -12.89 0.89
C GLU A 159 -5.84 -12.78 2.28
N TRP A 160 -5.28 -11.61 2.58
CA TRP A 160 -4.76 -11.23 3.90
C TRP A 160 -3.58 -12.06 4.42
N GLY A 161 -2.85 -12.78 3.54
CA GLY A 161 -1.73 -13.63 3.92
C GLY A 161 -2.13 -14.97 4.54
N VAL A 162 -3.39 -15.40 4.39
CA VAL A 162 -3.92 -16.61 5.04
C VAL A 162 -3.24 -17.88 4.52
N ASP A 163 -2.98 -17.96 3.22
CA ASP A 163 -2.36 -19.10 2.56
C ASP A 163 -0.91 -18.81 2.12
N ASP A 164 -0.16 -18.04 2.93
CA ASP A 164 1.25 -17.68 2.69
C ASP A 164 1.51 -17.12 1.27
N VAL A 165 0.69 -16.16 0.84
CA VAL A 165 0.68 -15.65 -0.55
C VAL A 165 2.01 -15.13 -1.07
N TRP A 166 2.97 -14.78 -0.22
CA TRP A 166 4.32 -14.43 -0.66
C TRP A 166 5.08 -15.57 -1.36
N GLU A 167 4.71 -16.83 -1.13
CA GLU A 167 5.32 -18.00 -1.77
C GLU A 167 4.85 -18.21 -3.21
N TRP A 168 3.65 -17.75 -3.57
CA TRP A 168 3.01 -18.08 -4.85
C TRP A 168 2.35 -16.91 -5.58
N GLY A 169 2.03 -15.81 -4.89
CA GLY A 169 1.29 -14.68 -5.42
C GLY A 169 1.98 -14.01 -6.60
N GLY A 170 3.31 -13.96 -6.60
CA GLY A 170 4.12 -13.40 -7.68
C GLY A 170 4.10 -14.19 -9.01
N ASP A 171 3.54 -15.40 -9.00
CA ASP A 171 3.30 -16.19 -10.22
C ASP A 171 1.89 -15.97 -10.80
N VAL A 172 1.01 -15.32 -10.04
CA VAL A 172 -0.42 -15.19 -10.34
C VAL A 172 -0.84 -13.72 -10.56
N GLY A 173 -0.30 -12.78 -9.79
CA GLY A 173 -0.58 -11.36 -9.92
C GLY A 173 0.63 -10.49 -9.60
N GLN A 174 0.44 -9.17 -9.69
CA GLN A 174 1.54 -8.22 -9.63
C GLN A 174 1.79 -7.67 -8.22
N MET A 175 0.78 -7.74 -7.36
CA MET A 175 0.90 -7.40 -5.94
C MET A 175 -0.07 -8.23 -5.11
N PHE A 176 0.26 -8.44 -3.85
CA PHE A 176 -0.53 -9.33 -2.99
C PHE A 176 -0.43 -8.93 -1.52
N ARG A 177 -1.61 -8.81 -0.89
CA ARG A 177 -1.77 -8.46 0.52
C ARG A 177 -1.15 -9.52 1.40
N ILE A 178 -0.14 -9.13 2.18
CA ILE A 178 0.62 -10.06 3.02
C ILE A 178 0.05 -10.28 4.42
N GLN A 179 -0.87 -9.40 4.84
CA GLN A 179 -1.47 -9.39 6.18
C GLN A 179 -2.88 -8.76 6.15
N MET A 180 -3.51 -8.74 7.32
CA MET A 180 -4.82 -8.13 7.61
C MET A 180 -4.89 -6.63 7.25
N ASP A 181 -6.05 -6.00 7.38
CA ASP A 181 -6.20 -4.58 7.01
C ASP A 181 -5.35 -3.67 7.90
N HIS A 182 -4.64 -2.72 7.30
CA HIS A 182 -3.90 -1.68 8.01
C HIS A 182 -4.89 -0.64 8.52
N LEU A 183 -4.85 -0.40 9.83
CA LEU A 183 -5.68 0.60 10.49
C LEU A 183 -4.83 1.80 10.91
N PRO A 184 -5.43 3.01 11.08
CA PRO A 184 -4.72 4.22 11.48
C PRO A 184 -4.34 4.17 12.96
N LEU A 185 -3.44 3.24 13.30
CA LEU A 185 -2.97 2.88 14.63
C LEU A 185 -1.48 2.59 14.56
N TRP A 186 -0.73 3.01 15.57
CA TRP A 186 0.65 2.58 15.70
C TRP A 186 0.79 1.08 15.97
N GLN A 187 0.04 0.59 16.97
CA GLN A 187 -0.01 -0.81 17.34
C GLN A 187 -1.46 -1.26 17.50
N PHE A 188 -1.78 -2.42 16.93
CA PHE A 188 -3.09 -3.02 17.07
C PHE A 188 -3.26 -3.65 18.47
N PRO A 189 -4.36 -3.35 19.19
CA PRO A 189 -4.53 -3.78 20.58
C PRO A 189 -4.71 -5.31 20.71
N PRO A 190 -4.08 -5.98 21.70
CA PRO A 190 -4.14 -7.45 21.89
C PRO A 190 -5.51 -8.08 22.23
N LYS A 191 -6.63 -7.38 22.09
CA LYS A 191 -7.96 -7.77 22.62
C LYS A 191 -9.06 -8.00 21.58
N ALA A 192 -8.72 -8.50 20.40
CA ALA A 192 -9.72 -8.99 19.44
C ALA A 192 -9.55 -10.49 19.13
N GLN A 193 -9.41 -11.33 20.16
CA GLN A 193 -9.72 -12.76 20.00
C GLN A 193 -11.23 -12.91 19.78
N GLY A 194 -11.67 -12.91 18.52
CA GLY A 194 -13.06 -13.18 18.14
C GLY A 194 -13.67 -12.27 17.08
N VAL A 195 -12.96 -11.23 16.64
CA VAL A 195 -13.33 -10.40 15.48
C VAL A 195 -12.03 -10.14 14.71
N GLY A 196 -11.88 -10.67 13.49
CA GLY A 196 -10.93 -10.07 12.54
C GLY A 196 -11.34 -8.60 12.36
N TYR A 197 -10.49 -7.63 12.08
CA TYR A 197 -9.35 -7.62 11.20
C TYR A 197 -8.56 -6.34 11.55
N GLY A 198 -7.24 -6.39 11.62
CA GLY A 198 -6.48 -5.16 11.81
C GLY A 198 -5.01 -5.36 12.16
N GLN A 199 -4.18 -4.44 11.70
CA GLN A 199 -2.79 -4.28 12.09
C GLN A 199 -2.43 -2.80 12.15
N GLY A 200 -1.52 -2.44 13.06
CA GLY A 200 -0.91 -1.11 13.10
C GLY A 200 0.46 -1.10 12.41
N VAL A 201 1.03 0.09 12.23
CA VAL A 201 2.33 0.30 11.56
C VAL A 201 3.43 -0.57 12.16
N SER A 202 3.57 -0.58 13.49
CA SER A 202 4.59 -1.36 14.19
C SER A 202 4.42 -2.87 13.99
N ASN A 203 3.17 -3.37 13.94
CA ASN A 203 2.90 -4.78 13.68
C ASN A 203 3.38 -5.19 12.28
N ILE A 204 3.13 -4.34 11.28
CA ILE A 204 3.56 -4.55 9.90
C ILE A 204 5.09 -4.58 9.81
N ILE A 205 5.77 -3.60 10.43
CA ILE A 205 7.23 -3.52 10.42
C ILE A 205 7.87 -4.76 11.04
N GLU A 206 7.36 -5.22 12.18
CA GLU A 206 7.88 -6.44 12.82
C GLU A 206 7.67 -7.67 11.95
N TRP A 207 6.47 -7.82 11.39
CA TRP A 207 6.14 -8.97 10.55
C TRP A 207 7.00 -9.02 9.29
N MET A 208 7.17 -7.88 8.59
CA MET A 208 8.08 -7.76 7.46
C MET A 208 9.51 -8.09 7.86
N GLY A 209 9.94 -7.69 9.06
CA GLY A 209 11.29 -7.92 9.54
C GLY A 209 11.59 -9.41 9.74
N ASP A 210 10.58 -10.19 10.13
CA ASP A 210 10.68 -11.63 10.27
C ASP A 210 10.56 -12.34 8.91
N LEU A 211 9.73 -11.83 8.00
CA LEU A 211 9.56 -12.38 6.65
C LEU A 211 10.85 -12.31 5.81
N GLN A 212 11.61 -11.21 5.94
CA GLN A 212 12.73 -10.85 5.06
C GLN A 212 12.26 -10.60 3.62
N PRO A 213 11.61 -9.44 3.36
CA PRO A 213 10.85 -9.18 2.14
C PRO A 213 11.67 -9.23 0.85
N SER A 214 13.00 -9.09 0.90
CA SER A 214 13.85 -9.20 -0.29
C SER A 214 13.81 -10.59 -0.94
N LYS A 215 13.42 -11.63 -0.19
CA LYS A 215 13.27 -13.00 -0.71
C LYS A 215 12.13 -13.12 -1.74
N TYR A 216 11.09 -12.32 -1.59
CA TYR A 216 9.83 -12.47 -2.32
C TYR A 216 9.57 -11.30 -3.27
N THR A 217 10.16 -10.13 -2.97
CA THR A 217 9.96 -8.92 -3.77
C THR A 217 10.82 -8.97 -5.03
N ARG A 218 10.18 -8.90 -6.19
CA ARG A 218 10.84 -8.79 -7.51
C ARG A 218 9.97 -7.96 -8.46
N GLN A 219 10.49 -7.67 -9.64
CA GLN A 219 9.69 -6.98 -10.67
C GLN A 219 8.37 -7.74 -10.90
N PHE A 220 7.24 -7.04 -10.77
CA PHE A 220 5.90 -7.60 -10.87
C PHE A 220 5.52 -8.63 -9.79
N ALA A 221 6.17 -8.61 -8.64
CA ALA A 221 5.75 -9.35 -7.45
C ALA A 221 6.05 -8.49 -6.21
N TYR A 222 5.06 -7.68 -5.82
CA TYR A 222 5.21 -6.72 -4.74
C TYR A 222 4.39 -7.13 -3.51
N LEU A 223 5.05 -7.19 -2.37
CA LEU A 223 4.41 -7.39 -1.07
C LEU A 223 3.56 -6.16 -0.74
N ASP A 224 2.27 -6.36 -0.50
CA ASP A 224 1.31 -5.30 -0.17
C ASP A 224 0.96 -5.30 1.34
N PRO A 225 1.61 -4.45 2.15
CA PRO A 225 1.27 -4.23 3.55
C PRO A 225 -0.02 -3.40 3.77
N ASP A 226 -0.85 -3.25 2.73
CA ASP A 226 -2.10 -2.49 2.69
C ASP A 226 -1.90 -0.97 2.57
N PHE A 227 -3.02 -0.23 2.53
CA PHE A 227 -3.01 1.20 2.22
C PHE A 227 -2.25 2.07 3.21
N LEU A 228 -1.67 3.16 2.70
CA LEU A 228 -1.14 4.25 3.52
C LEU A 228 -2.31 5.10 4.07
N MET A 229 -2.46 5.12 5.39
CA MET A 229 -3.47 5.92 6.11
C MET A 229 -2.96 7.34 6.45
N THR A 230 -2.13 7.92 5.59
CA THR A 230 -1.36 9.14 5.85
C THR A 230 -2.22 10.31 6.36
N LEU A 231 -1.90 10.79 7.56
CA LEU A 231 -2.61 11.87 8.27
C LEU A 231 -4.13 11.66 8.34
N MET A 232 -4.56 10.43 8.63
CA MET A 232 -5.94 10.17 9.04
C MET A 232 -6.12 10.66 10.49
N LEU A 233 -6.57 11.90 10.65
CA LEU A 233 -6.65 12.59 11.95
C LEU A 233 -8.05 12.62 12.56
N GLU A 234 -9.08 12.26 11.79
CA GLU A 234 -10.47 12.26 12.25
C GLU A 234 -10.89 10.86 12.70
N ASP A 235 -11.85 10.82 13.63
CA ASP A 235 -12.50 9.59 14.08
C ASP A 235 -13.25 8.98 12.89
N SER A 236 -12.58 8.07 12.18
CA SER A 236 -13.27 7.23 11.21
C SER A 236 -14.34 6.48 12.01
N SER A 237 -15.59 6.55 11.56
CA SER A 237 -16.75 5.93 12.24
C SER A 237 -16.63 4.42 12.47
N TRP A 238 -15.55 3.82 11.96
CA TRP A 238 -15.18 2.41 12.05
C TRP A 238 -14.48 2.02 13.33
N HIS A 239 -13.68 2.90 13.96
CA HIS A 239 -12.92 2.56 15.17
C HIS A 239 -12.70 3.78 16.05
N ASN A 240 -13.36 3.77 17.22
CA ASN A 240 -13.31 4.78 18.28
C ASN A 240 -11.86 5.25 18.54
N LYS A 241 -11.53 6.49 18.13
CA LYS A 241 -10.20 7.14 18.26
C LYS A 241 -9.04 6.37 17.62
N THR A 242 -9.02 6.34 16.29
CA THR A 242 -7.84 5.91 15.52
C THR A 242 -7.26 7.12 14.79
N VAL A 243 -6.00 7.43 15.06
CA VAL A 243 -5.29 8.61 14.52
C VAL A 243 -3.94 8.13 14.00
N MET A 244 -3.64 8.45 12.75
CA MET A 244 -2.31 8.29 12.16
C MET A 244 -1.67 9.67 12.09
N ASP A 245 -0.80 9.99 13.05
CA ASP A 245 -0.17 11.31 13.13
C ASP A 245 0.96 11.49 12.10
N TYR A 246 1.66 12.62 12.17
CA TYR A 246 2.76 12.92 11.25
C TYR A 246 3.93 11.95 11.38
N VAL A 247 4.33 11.61 12.61
CA VAL A 247 5.49 10.75 12.84
C VAL A 247 5.17 9.34 12.39
N ASP A 248 4.01 8.80 12.77
CA ASP A 248 3.58 7.47 12.36
C ASP A 248 3.39 7.37 10.84
N SER A 249 2.82 8.42 10.21
CA SER A 249 2.67 8.50 8.76
C SER A 249 4.01 8.54 8.02
N LYS A 250 4.95 9.35 8.52
CA LYS A 250 6.32 9.47 7.99
C LYS A 250 7.04 8.12 8.06
N THR A 251 6.88 7.42 9.18
CA THR A 251 7.45 6.09 9.41
C THR A 251 6.85 5.05 8.48
N ALA A 252 5.51 4.98 8.37
CA ALA A 252 4.84 4.09 7.43
C ALA A 252 5.30 4.35 5.98
N PHE A 253 5.31 5.61 5.54
CA PHE A 253 5.73 5.96 4.18
C PHE A 253 7.17 5.52 3.87
N SER A 254 8.09 5.71 4.84
CA SER A 254 9.50 5.32 4.68
C SER A 254 9.65 3.81 4.49
N PHE A 255 8.93 3.02 5.30
CA PHE A 255 9.01 1.56 5.22
C PHE A 255 8.33 1.00 3.96
N TRP A 256 7.16 1.51 3.58
CA TRP A 256 6.53 1.12 2.30
C TRP A 256 7.46 1.44 1.12
N ALA A 257 8.17 2.56 1.16
CA ALA A 257 9.16 2.89 0.15
C ALA A 257 10.36 1.94 0.15
N LEU A 258 10.90 1.63 1.34
CA LEU A 258 12.01 0.69 1.51
C LEU A 258 11.67 -0.70 0.94
N TRP A 259 10.45 -1.19 1.15
CA TRP A 259 10.04 -2.51 0.70
C TRP A 259 9.63 -2.58 -0.78
N SER A 260 9.69 -1.47 -1.52
CA SER A 260 9.10 -1.39 -2.87
C SER A 260 7.60 -1.76 -2.87
N SER A 261 6.93 -1.58 -1.74
CA SER A 261 5.51 -1.88 -1.61
C SER A 261 4.67 -0.89 -2.43
N PRO A 262 3.43 -1.25 -2.77
CA PRO A 262 2.48 -0.34 -3.40
C PRO A 262 2.28 0.93 -2.57
N LEU A 263 2.67 2.08 -3.10
CA LEU A 263 2.33 3.38 -2.51
C LEU A 263 0.90 3.76 -2.95
N ILE A 264 -0.08 3.09 -2.33
CA ILE A 264 -1.50 3.39 -2.48
C ILE A 264 -1.97 4.01 -1.17
N PHE A 265 -2.31 5.29 -1.17
CA PHE A 265 -2.86 5.96 0.00
C PHE A 265 -4.39 5.98 -0.06
N ALA A 266 -5.05 6.00 1.10
CA ALA A 266 -6.52 5.90 1.17
C ALA A 266 -7.18 7.09 1.88
N THR A 267 -6.44 8.16 2.18
CA THR A 267 -6.97 9.40 2.78
C THR A 267 -7.26 10.46 1.72
N ASP A 268 -8.18 11.40 1.98
CA ASP A 268 -8.68 12.37 0.98
C ASP A 268 -7.56 13.24 0.34
N PRO A 269 -7.35 13.19 -0.99
CA PRO A 269 -6.34 14.00 -1.68
C PRO A 269 -6.82 15.41 -2.08
N ARG A 270 -8.11 15.74 -1.90
CA ARG A 270 -8.70 16.98 -2.43
C ARG A 270 -8.20 18.25 -1.74
N ASP A 271 -7.89 18.14 -0.45
CA ASP A 271 -7.32 19.23 0.35
C ASP A 271 -6.19 18.71 1.24
N MET A 272 -4.99 18.58 0.67
CA MET A 272 -3.82 18.11 1.41
C MET A 272 -3.12 19.26 2.13
N SER A 273 -2.97 19.12 3.45
CA SER A 273 -2.10 19.98 4.26
C SER A 273 -0.64 19.90 3.80
N ASP A 274 0.17 20.90 4.14
CA ASP A 274 1.61 20.91 3.82
C ASP A 274 2.33 19.70 4.45
N ALA A 275 1.91 19.28 5.65
CA ALA A 275 2.42 18.08 6.30
C ALA A 275 2.05 16.79 5.54
N LYS A 276 0.86 16.72 4.93
CA LYS A 276 0.48 15.56 4.10
C LYS A 276 1.29 15.55 2.80
N LYS A 277 1.48 16.72 2.19
CA LYS A 277 2.30 16.88 0.97
C LYS A 277 3.76 16.54 1.23
N SER A 278 4.35 16.97 2.36
CA SER A 278 5.75 16.65 2.66
C SER A 278 6.01 15.15 2.79
N ILE A 279 4.98 14.36 3.13
CA ILE A 279 5.05 12.89 3.16
C ILE A 279 4.80 12.31 1.76
N LEU A 280 3.59 12.50 1.21
CA LEU A 280 3.18 11.83 -0.03
C LEU A 280 3.90 12.35 -1.27
N MET A 281 4.55 13.51 -1.20
CA MET A 281 5.24 14.11 -2.34
C MET A 281 6.76 14.17 -2.17
N ASN A 282 7.32 13.41 -1.22
CA ASN A 282 8.77 13.32 -1.07
C ASN A 282 9.39 12.52 -2.23
N ALA A 283 9.86 13.25 -3.25
CA ALA A 283 10.41 12.67 -4.48
C ALA A 283 11.65 11.79 -4.25
N GLU A 284 12.45 12.04 -3.21
CA GLU A 284 13.66 11.25 -2.93
C GLU A 284 13.31 9.88 -2.36
N ILE A 285 12.32 9.82 -1.47
CA ILE A 285 11.82 8.56 -0.91
C ILE A 285 11.02 7.78 -1.95
N ILE A 286 10.23 8.47 -2.78
CA ILE A 286 9.57 7.86 -3.94
C ILE A 286 10.60 7.23 -4.89
N ALA A 287 11.74 7.91 -5.13
CA ALA A 287 12.80 7.34 -5.96
C ALA A 287 13.40 6.06 -5.37
N VAL A 288 13.48 5.93 -4.04
CA VAL A 288 13.85 4.66 -3.39
C VAL A 288 12.80 3.58 -3.66
N ASN A 289 11.50 3.90 -3.52
CA ASN A 289 10.43 2.95 -3.83
C ASN A 289 10.45 2.48 -5.30
N GLN A 290 10.69 3.40 -6.21
CA GLN A 290 10.65 3.19 -7.67
C GLN A 290 12.00 2.69 -8.25
N ASP A 291 12.98 2.37 -7.40
CA ASP A 291 14.28 1.87 -7.83
C ASP A 291 14.16 0.60 -8.69
N ARG A 292 14.97 0.55 -9.75
CA ARG A 292 14.88 -0.47 -10.80
C ARG A 292 15.63 -1.76 -10.47
N LEU A 293 16.15 -1.92 -9.26
CA LEU A 293 16.57 -3.21 -8.74
C LEU A 293 15.35 -4.08 -8.36
N PHE A 294 14.18 -3.46 -8.17
CA PHE A 294 12.91 -4.12 -7.87
C PHE A 294 12.94 -5.06 -6.66
N THR A 295 13.83 -4.81 -5.71
CA THR A 295 13.95 -5.56 -4.45
C THR A 295 13.33 -4.78 -3.29
N ALA A 296 13.07 -5.47 -2.17
CA ALA A 296 12.77 -4.82 -0.89
C ALA A 296 14.05 -4.66 -0.05
N GLY A 297 13.99 -3.78 0.95
CA GLY A 297 15.00 -3.71 2.01
C GLY A 297 14.68 -4.63 3.19
N ASP A 298 15.72 -5.18 3.80
CA ASP A 298 15.61 -6.09 4.94
C ASP A 298 16.13 -5.45 6.23
N ARG A 299 15.66 -5.99 7.36
CA ARG A 299 16.18 -5.68 8.68
C ARG A 299 17.52 -6.38 8.86
N ILE A 300 18.58 -5.62 9.09
CA ILE A 300 19.93 -6.16 9.32
C ILE A 300 20.30 -6.17 10.80
N LEU A 301 19.67 -5.32 11.60
CA LEU A 301 19.92 -5.19 13.03
C LEU A 301 18.60 -5.00 13.77
N LYS A 302 18.44 -5.74 14.86
CA LYS A 302 17.45 -5.50 15.90
C LYS A 302 18.16 -5.67 17.24
N ASP A 303 18.41 -4.55 17.93
CA ASP A 303 19.02 -4.60 19.25
C ASP A 303 17.97 -5.06 20.28
N ASN A 304 17.99 -6.35 20.62
CA ASN A 304 17.10 -6.94 21.61
C ASN A 304 17.53 -6.64 23.06
N ASP A 305 18.77 -6.21 23.28
CA ASP A 305 19.35 -6.00 24.61
C ASP A 305 19.07 -4.57 25.13
N ASN A 306 19.12 -3.57 24.25
CA ASN A 306 18.68 -2.21 24.58
C ASN A 306 17.26 -1.87 24.10
N SER A 307 16.61 -2.75 23.31
CA SER A 307 15.26 -2.59 22.78
C SER A 307 15.01 -1.30 21.96
N CYS A 308 16.06 -0.56 21.62
CA CYS A 308 15.90 0.85 21.29
C CYS A 308 16.04 1.17 19.80
N PHE A 309 16.41 0.23 18.93
CA PHE A 309 16.43 0.51 17.50
C PHE A 309 16.54 -0.69 16.58
N GLN A 310 16.13 -0.44 15.35
CA GLN A 310 16.31 -1.32 14.21
C GLN A 310 17.05 -0.58 13.11
N VAL A 311 17.85 -1.33 12.36
CA VAL A 311 18.50 -0.86 11.14
C VAL A 311 18.05 -1.71 9.98
N TRP A 312 17.63 -1.04 8.92
CA TRP A 312 17.16 -1.68 7.70
C TRP A 312 17.90 -1.12 6.50
N THR A 313 18.14 -1.96 5.50
CA THR A 313 18.89 -1.57 4.31
C THR A 313 18.24 -2.10 3.04
N LYS A 314 18.24 -1.28 1.99
CA LYS A 314 17.84 -1.65 0.64
C LYS A 314 18.95 -1.28 -0.35
N PRO A 315 19.54 -2.25 -1.08
CA PRO A 315 20.44 -1.91 -2.18
C PRO A 315 19.66 -1.24 -3.31
N LEU A 316 20.29 -0.28 -3.99
CA LEU A 316 19.73 0.43 -5.14
C LEU A 316 20.47 0.03 -6.41
N GLN A 317 19.82 0.15 -7.57
CA GLN A 317 20.37 -0.32 -8.85
C GLN A 317 21.76 0.27 -9.18
N ASN A 318 22.01 1.51 -8.78
CA ASN A 318 23.27 2.21 -9.07
C ASN A 318 24.42 1.88 -8.11
N GLY A 319 24.20 0.98 -7.14
CA GLY A 319 25.19 0.61 -6.12
C GLY A 319 25.07 1.38 -4.81
N ASP A 320 24.20 2.39 -4.74
CA ASP A 320 23.87 3.08 -3.49
C ASP A 320 23.09 2.16 -2.56
N VAL A 321 22.98 2.57 -1.29
CA VAL A 321 22.16 1.87 -0.30
C VAL A 321 21.23 2.86 0.39
N ALA A 322 19.93 2.56 0.43
CA ALA A 322 19.00 3.24 1.30
C ALA A 322 19.02 2.59 2.69
N VAL A 323 19.07 3.39 3.75
CA VAL A 323 19.14 2.93 5.13
C VAL A 323 18.02 3.58 5.94
N ILE A 324 17.31 2.78 6.75
CA ILE A 324 16.39 3.29 7.77
C ILE A 324 16.96 2.98 9.16
N PHE A 325 17.12 4.03 9.95
CA PHE A 325 17.20 3.93 11.41
C PHE A 325 15.81 4.15 11.97
N TYR A 326 15.36 3.25 12.83
CA TYR A 326 14.00 3.23 13.36
C TYR A 326 13.99 2.96 14.85
N TYR A 327 13.26 3.79 15.62
CA TYR A 327 12.99 3.55 17.03
C TYR A 327 11.52 3.18 17.24
N PRO A 328 11.20 1.91 17.58
CA PRO A 328 9.82 1.48 17.83
C PRO A 328 9.27 1.84 19.21
N GLY A 329 10.12 2.36 20.11
CA GLY A 329 9.73 2.56 21.51
C GLY A 329 8.91 3.82 21.74
N GLU A 330 8.49 3.96 22.99
CA GLU A 330 7.50 4.95 23.47
C GLU A 330 8.11 5.90 24.52
N ALA A 331 9.44 5.85 24.73
CA ALA A 331 10.09 6.63 25.77
C ALA A 331 10.25 8.11 25.36
N ASP A 332 9.85 9.02 26.25
CA ASP A 332 9.90 10.47 26.03
C ASP A 332 11.33 10.98 25.76
N GLU A 333 12.35 10.33 26.34
CA GLU A 333 13.75 10.69 26.11
C GLU A 333 14.29 10.26 24.73
N GLY A 334 13.54 9.47 23.96
CA GLY A 334 14.00 8.91 22.68
C GLY A 334 15.10 7.84 22.83
N CYS A 335 15.70 7.43 21.71
CA CYS A 335 16.95 6.65 21.71
C CYS A 335 18.09 7.38 21.00
N ASN A 336 19.29 7.28 21.59
CA ASN A 336 20.55 7.66 20.96
C ASN A 336 21.24 6.41 20.40
N LEU A 337 21.52 6.43 19.10
CA LEU A 337 22.13 5.35 18.36
C LEU A 337 23.52 5.79 17.93
N GLN A 338 24.52 5.00 18.31
CA GLN A 338 25.86 5.09 17.79
C GLN A 338 26.12 3.79 17.03
N ILE A 339 26.45 3.90 15.76
CA ILE A 339 26.72 2.74 14.93
C ILE A 339 27.88 3.05 13.99
N ARG A 340 28.72 2.05 13.75
CA ARG A 340 29.76 2.17 12.74
C ARG A 340 29.24 1.77 11.38
N TRP A 341 29.71 2.43 10.33
CA TRP A 341 29.30 2.07 8.97
C TRP A 341 29.68 0.64 8.59
N ASP A 342 30.78 0.11 9.12
CA ASP A 342 31.22 -1.26 8.88
C ASP A 342 30.37 -2.33 9.59
N GLU A 343 29.46 -1.93 10.50
CA GLU A 343 28.44 -2.81 11.09
C GLU A 343 27.18 -2.92 10.19
N ILE A 344 26.98 -1.97 9.28
CA ILE A 344 25.85 -1.92 8.34
C ILE A 344 26.28 -2.40 6.95
N LEU A 345 27.49 -2.03 6.52
CA LEU A 345 28.00 -2.15 5.16
C LEU A 345 29.44 -2.66 5.17
N SER A 346 29.92 -3.25 4.08
CA SER A 346 31.33 -3.66 3.99
C SER A 346 32.33 -2.51 3.81
N SER A 347 31.85 -1.30 3.54
CA SER A 347 32.64 -0.10 3.27
C SER A 347 31.95 1.14 3.82
N SER A 348 32.73 2.13 4.25
CA SER A 348 32.20 3.45 4.61
C SER A 348 31.67 4.19 3.38
N PRO A 349 30.51 4.84 3.46
CA PRO A 349 30.02 5.70 2.39
C PRO A 349 30.88 6.95 2.24
N VAL A 350 30.93 7.48 1.02
CA VAL A 350 31.61 8.75 0.71
C VAL A 350 30.66 9.93 0.88
N HIS A 351 29.36 9.68 0.77
CA HIS A 351 28.31 10.68 0.95
C HIS A 351 27.08 10.08 1.63
N VAL A 352 26.51 10.85 2.56
CA VAL A 352 25.34 10.48 3.36
C VAL A 352 24.29 11.57 3.20
N ARG A 353 23.13 11.23 2.64
CA ARG A 353 22.02 12.17 2.44
C ARG A 353 20.82 11.78 3.30
N ASP A 354 20.26 12.73 4.03
CA ASP A 354 18.98 12.57 4.73
C ASP A 354 17.82 12.90 3.79
N LEU A 355 16.99 11.91 3.51
CA LEU A 355 15.91 12.01 2.52
C LEU A 355 14.68 12.75 3.04
N TRP A 356 14.53 12.89 4.36
CA TRP A 356 13.46 13.67 4.96
C TRP A 356 13.85 15.12 5.17
N ALA A 357 15.12 15.37 5.54
CA ALA A 357 15.65 16.72 5.67
C ALA A 357 16.02 17.34 4.31
N HIS A 358 16.20 16.53 3.26
CA HIS A 358 16.73 16.93 1.96
C HIS A 358 18.14 17.53 2.03
N GLU A 359 18.93 17.04 2.98
CA GLU A 359 20.24 17.60 3.33
C GLU A 359 21.34 16.55 3.32
N ASP A 360 22.54 16.99 2.94
CA ASP A 360 23.74 16.17 3.02
C ASP A 360 24.34 16.28 4.42
N LEU A 361 24.63 15.15 5.04
CA LEU A 361 25.16 15.10 6.40
C LEU A 361 26.69 15.24 6.37
N ILE A 362 27.20 16.19 7.14
CA ILE A 362 28.64 16.35 7.37
C ILE A 362 29.02 15.49 8.57
N GLU A 363 29.64 14.34 8.31
CA GLU A 363 30.12 13.48 9.38
C GLU A 363 31.52 13.93 9.85
N GLN A 364 31.66 14.12 11.16
CA GLN A 364 32.96 14.46 11.75
C GLN A 364 33.94 13.27 11.74
N ASP A 365 33.40 12.04 11.70
CA ASP A 365 34.12 10.78 11.63
C ASP A 365 33.45 9.88 10.59
N SER A 366 34.12 9.61 9.47
CA SER A 366 33.58 8.77 8.38
C SER A 366 33.41 7.30 8.75
N ALA A 367 33.76 6.89 9.97
CA ALA A 367 33.52 5.54 10.46
C ALA A 367 32.23 5.42 11.29
N ASN A 368 31.74 6.50 11.89
CA ASN A 368 30.70 6.46 12.92
C ASN A 368 29.51 7.37 12.57
N HIS A 369 28.30 6.83 12.68
CA HIS A 369 27.06 7.58 12.60
C HIS A 369 26.38 7.68 13.97
N SER A 370 25.98 8.89 14.33
CA SER A 370 25.20 9.20 15.52
C SER A 370 23.82 9.67 15.09
N VAL A 371 22.77 9.01 15.57
CA VAL A 371 21.38 9.45 15.34
C VAL A 371 20.60 9.43 16.64
N HIS A 372 19.80 10.47 16.87
CA HIS A 372 18.84 10.53 17.95
C HIS A 372 17.44 10.46 17.35
N LEU A 373 16.60 9.56 17.86
CA LEU A 373 15.23 9.35 17.38
C LEU A 373 14.26 9.44 18.55
N GLN A 374 13.16 10.15 18.34
CA GLN A 374 12.02 10.15 19.25
C GLN A 374 11.15 8.92 19.01
N ALA A 375 10.17 8.70 19.89
CA ALA A 375 9.22 7.60 19.77
C ALA A 375 8.65 7.50 18.35
N HIS A 376 8.64 6.29 17.80
CA HIS A 376 8.13 5.92 16.47
C HIS A 376 8.92 6.50 15.29
N GLU A 377 9.91 7.34 15.55
CA GLU A 377 10.57 8.11 14.51
C GLU A 377 11.49 7.24 13.65
N VAL A 378 11.58 7.64 12.39
CA VAL A 378 12.58 7.14 11.44
C VAL A 378 13.48 8.25 10.93
N LYS A 379 14.73 7.86 10.65
CA LYS A 379 15.62 8.58 9.76
C LYS A 379 15.90 7.70 8.55
N MET A 380 15.64 8.22 7.36
CA MET A 380 15.88 7.52 6.11
C MET A 380 17.01 8.21 5.36
N LEU A 381 18.08 7.46 5.10
CA LEU A 381 19.29 7.94 4.47
C LEU A 381 19.50 7.27 3.11
N ARG A 382 20.21 7.96 2.21
CA ARG A 382 20.84 7.37 1.04
C ARG A 382 22.35 7.49 1.16
N LEU A 383 23.02 6.37 0.97
CA LEU A 383 24.47 6.22 1.09
C LEU A 383 25.07 5.99 -0.29
N THR A 384 26.07 6.79 -0.66
CA THR A 384 26.76 6.75 -1.95
C THR A 384 28.24 6.42 -1.74
N PHE A 385 28.85 5.64 -2.63
CA PHE A 385 30.22 5.10 -2.48
C PHE A 385 31.16 5.51 -3.60
#